data_AF-A0A0V0G8L9-F1
#
_entry.id   AF-A0A0V0G8L9-F1
#
_cell.length_a   1.000
_cell.length_b   1.000
_cell.length_c   1.000
_cell.angle_alpha   90.00
_cell.angle_beta   90.00
_cell.angle_gamma   90.00
#
_symmetry.space_group_name_H-M   'P 1'
#
loop_
_entity.id
_entity.type
_entity.pdbx_description
1 polymer ?
#
loop_
_entity_poly.entity_id
_entity_poly.type
_entity_poly.pdbx_seq_one_letter_code
_entity_poly.pdbx_strand_id
1 'polypeptide(L)'
;MPNKKTGQRRKAEKQKVRQKEIRTARENLDLGKYPCNVNMECDKCKRKQKNRAFCYFCQNVQRLPICAQCGKIKCILKTGDCVVKHPGVFTVGMAMVGAICDFCEAWICHGRKCLTTHACTCPLQDATCIECDRYVWDHGGRIFRCSFCSNYLCEDDQFEHQASCQVLDSENYKCLSCNKLGQYSCLRCKNCYCEDHVRRRGFKYEKNKPIPCPKCGFETSHTKDLSMSIRTHKFGRQSHVDMNNDSDSREYPGRDDDYLDDRVYNCQLLQEDDNGVTSDDSYHPADDDDDFDEEDSEDSS
;
A
#
# COMPACT_ATOMS: atom_id res chain seq x y z
N MET A 1 27.64 1.79 -44.96
CA MET A 1 26.55 1.09 -44.24
C MET A 1 26.75 1.25 -42.74
N PRO A 2 25.70 1.40 -41.90
CA PRO A 2 25.87 1.46 -40.45
C PRO A 2 26.44 0.14 -39.92
N ASN A 3 27.49 0.20 -39.09
CA ASN A 3 28.15 -1.00 -38.57
C ASN A 3 27.16 -1.92 -37.82
N LYS A 4 27.16 -3.20 -38.19
CA LYS A 4 26.25 -4.23 -37.66
C LYS A 4 26.43 -4.34 -36.14
N LYS A 5 25.47 -3.85 -35.35
CA LYS A 5 25.56 -3.84 -33.88
C LYS A 5 25.87 -5.24 -33.33
N THR A 6 26.89 -5.34 -32.49
CA THR A 6 27.31 -6.58 -31.82
C THR A 6 26.19 -7.19 -30.98
N GLY A 7 26.21 -8.51 -30.75
CA GLY A 7 25.20 -9.19 -29.94
C GLY A 7 25.09 -8.63 -28.52
N GLN A 8 26.22 -8.28 -27.90
CA GLN A 8 26.29 -7.60 -26.61
C GLN A 8 25.57 -6.25 -26.63
N ARG A 9 25.84 -5.40 -27.64
CA ARG A 9 25.19 -4.08 -27.79
C ARG A 9 23.67 -4.22 -27.97
N ARG A 10 23.21 -5.20 -28.75
CA ARG A 10 21.77 -5.51 -28.90
C ARG A 10 21.13 -5.95 -27.58
N LYS A 11 21.81 -6.80 -26.79
CA LYS A 11 21.33 -7.24 -25.48
C LYS A 11 21.23 -6.06 -24.50
N ALA A 12 22.24 -5.20 -24.45
CA ALA A 12 22.25 -3.99 -23.62
C ALA A 12 21.16 -2.99 -24.01
N GLU A 13 20.93 -2.76 -25.31
CA GLU A 13 19.83 -1.92 -25.79
C GLU A 13 18.47 -2.50 -25.40
N LYS A 14 18.24 -3.80 -25.58
CA LYS A 14 17.00 -4.48 -25.15
C LYS A 14 16.78 -4.42 -23.63
N GLN A 15 17.85 -4.52 -22.84
CA GLN A 15 17.79 -4.37 -21.39
C GLN A 15 17.45 -2.95 -20.95
N LYS A 16 18.02 -1.92 -21.61
CA LYS A 16 17.67 -0.51 -21.36
C LYS A 16 16.21 -0.20 -21.67
N VAL A 17 15.67 -0.74 -22.76
CA VAL A 17 14.25 -0.62 -23.12
C VAL A 17 13.38 -1.27 -22.04
N ARG A 18 13.66 -2.52 -21.65
CA ARG A 18 12.94 -3.22 -20.57
C ARG A 18 12.99 -2.48 -19.23
N GLN A 19 14.13 -1.89 -18.86
CA GLN A 19 14.25 -1.06 -17.65
C GLN A 19 13.49 0.27 -17.74
N LYS A 20 13.20 0.77 -18.94
CA LYS A 20 12.33 1.94 -19.14
C LYS A 20 10.86 1.52 -19.00
N GLU A 21 10.46 0.42 -19.63
CA GLU A 21 9.12 -0.17 -19.51
C GLU A 21 8.75 -0.44 -18.04
N ILE A 22 9.64 -1.08 -17.27
CA ILE A 22 9.44 -1.33 -15.83
C ILE A 22 9.25 -0.02 -15.05
N ARG A 23 10.02 1.02 -15.35
CA ARG A 23 9.91 2.33 -14.68
C ARG A 23 8.62 3.06 -15.03
N THR A 24 8.19 3.06 -16.29
CA THR A 24 6.91 3.66 -16.69
C THR A 24 5.72 2.85 -16.16
N ALA A 25 5.83 1.52 -16.08
CA ALA A 25 4.79 0.69 -15.45
C ALA A 25 4.63 0.98 -13.95
N ARG A 26 5.70 1.35 -13.23
CA ARG A 26 5.68 1.63 -11.78
C ARG A 26 4.68 2.69 -11.36
N GLU A 27 4.53 3.73 -12.17
CA GLU A 27 3.68 4.88 -11.83
C GLU A 27 2.20 4.46 -11.69
N ASN A 28 1.75 3.51 -12.51
CA ASN A 28 0.37 3.01 -12.59
C ASN A 28 0.17 1.62 -11.96
N LEU A 29 1.01 1.21 -11.00
CA LEU A 29 0.82 -0.08 -10.31
C LEU A 29 -0.32 -0.04 -9.31
N ASP A 30 -1.35 -0.82 -9.61
CA ASP A 30 -2.33 -1.28 -8.64
C ASP A 30 -1.71 -2.38 -7.76
N LEU A 31 -1.31 -2.01 -6.54
CA LEU A 31 -0.70 -2.91 -5.57
C LEU A 31 -1.62 -4.08 -5.18
N GLY A 32 -2.94 -3.96 -5.30
CA GLY A 32 -3.90 -5.02 -4.91
C GLY A 32 -3.83 -6.24 -5.81
N LYS A 33 -3.44 -6.07 -7.08
CA LYS A 33 -3.35 -7.14 -8.09
C LYS A 33 -2.09 -8.01 -7.96
N TYR A 34 -1.13 -7.66 -7.10
CA TYR A 34 0.14 -8.37 -6.99
C TYR A 34 0.11 -9.48 -5.92
N PRO A 35 0.56 -10.72 -6.22
CA PRO A 35 0.56 -11.82 -5.24
C PRO A 35 1.39 -11.56 -3.97
N CYS A 36 2.37 -10.65 -4.00
CA CYS A 36 3.12 -10.22 -2.82
C CYS A 36 2.33 -9.28 -1.88
N ASN A 37 1.11 -8.87 -2.24
CA ASN A 37 0.32 -7.91 -1.49
C ASN A 37 -1.17 -8.31 -1.34
N VAL A 38 -1.49 -9.58 -1.64
CA VAL A 38 -2.76 -10.20 -1.25
C VAL A 38 -2.82 -10.29 0.28
N ASN A 39 -4.05 -10.37 0.81
CA ASN A 39 -4.27 -10.56 2.24
C ASN A 39 -3.91 -11.99 2.65
N MET A 40 -3.37 -12.14 3.86
CA MET A 40 -3.02 -13.39 4.51
C MET A 40 -3.47 -13.30 5.97
N GLU A 41 -4.01 -14.38 6.52
CA GLU A 41 -4.28 -14.51 7.96
C GLU A 41 -3.25 -15.43 8.58
N CYS A 42 -2.60 -15.02 9.67
CA CYS A 42 -1.58 -15.85 10.30
C CYS A 42 -2.20 -17.09 10.96
N ASP A 43 -1.71 -18.28 10.60
CA ASP A 43 -2.21 -19.55 11.15
C ASP A 43 -2.20 -19.60 12.69
N LYS A 44 -1.18 -18.99 13.31
CA LYS A 44 -0.92 -19.01 14.77
C LYS A 44 -1.69 -17.92 15.54
N CYS A 45 -1.60 -16.65 15.13
CA CYS A 45 -2.18 -15.54 15.89
C CYS A 45 -3.48 -14.96 15.32
N LYS A 46 -3.99 -15.51 14.20
CA LYS A 46 -5.23 -15.11 13.50
C LYS A 46 -5.32 -13.63 13.07
N ARG A 47 -4.23 -12.87 13.21
CA ARG A 47 -4.16 -11.49 12.72
C ARG A 47 -4.01 -11.48 11.20
N LYS A 48 -4.79 -10.61 10.56
CA LYS A 48 -4.72 -10.34 9.11
C LYS A 48 -3.51 -9.45 8.81
N GLN A 49 -2.79 -9.76 7.75
CA GLN A 49 -1.62 -9.02 7.27
C GLN A 49 -1.52 -9.16 5.74
N LYS A 50 -0.47 -8.60 5.12
CA LYS A 50 -0.15 -8.88 3.72
C LYS A 50 0.66 -10.17 3.60
N ASN A 51 0.70 -10.78 2.41
CA ASN A 51 1.47 -11.99 2.14
C ASN A 51 2.97 -11.75 2.41
N ARG A 52 3.47 -12.24 3.55
CA ARG A 52 4.86 -12.09 4.00
C ARG A 52 5.45 -13.46 4.36
N ALA A 53 6.77 -13.56 4.40
CA ALA A 53 7.48 -14.78 4.70
C ALA A 53 7.20 -15.24 6.15
N PHE A 54 7.20 -14.27 7.05
CA PHE A 54 6.91 -14.40 8.46
C PHE A 54 5.66 -13.60 8.84
N CYS A 55 5.04 -13.93 9.97
CA CYS A 55 4.02 -13.06 10.55
C CYS A 55 4.67 -11.86 11.23
N TYR A 56 4.35 -10.65 10.80
CA TYR A 56 4.85 -9.41 11.41
C TYR A 56 4.60 -9.36 12.94
N PHE A 57 3.44 -9.85 13.39
CA PHE A 57 3.03 -9.78 14.79
C PHE A 57 3.61 -10.86 15.72
N CYS A 58 4.05 -12.00 15.18
CA CYS A 58 4.46 -13.16 16.01
C CYS A 58 5.60 -14.00 15.42
N GLN A 59 6.23 -13.51 14.35
CA GLN A 59 7.34 -14.09 13.58
C GLN A 59 7.12 -15.51 13.04
N ASN A 60 5.90 -16.06 13.20
CA ASN A 60 5.55 -17.40 12.78
C ASN A 60 5.52 -17.52 11.25
N VAL A 61 6.14 -18.58 10.72
CA VAL A 61 6.07 -18.93 9.29
C VAL A 61 4.68 -19.45 8.94
N GLN A 62 4.10 -18.98 7.83
CA GLN A 62 2.81 -19.47 7.35
C GLN A 62 2.91 -20.93 6.84
N ARG A 63 1.97 -21.79 7.22
CA ARG A 63 1.92 -23.21 6.81
C ARG A 63 1.76 -23.36 5.29
N LEU A 64 0.97 -22.47 4.68
CA LEU A 64 0.70 -22.42 3.25
C LEU A 64 1.28 -21.13 2.64
N PRO A 65 2.58 -21.12 2.27
CA PRO A 65 3.21 -19.96 1.65
C PRO A 65 2.65 -19.71 0.24
N ILE A 66 2.42 -18.44 -0.09
CA ILE A 66 1.93 -18.01 -1.40
C ILE A 66 3.08 -17.35 -2.18
N CYS A 67 3.41 -17.85 -3.36
CA CYS A 67 4.50 -17.26 -4.16
C CYS A 67 4.20 -15.81 -4.58
N ALA A 68 5.05 -14.88 -4.15
CA ALA A 68 5.00 -13.44 -4.39
C ALA A 68 4.92 -13.02 -5.88
N GLN A 69 5.35 -13.88 -6.81
CA GLN A 69 5.36 -13.62 -8.25
C GLN A 69 4.21 -14.29 -9.02
N CYS A 70 3.77 -15.49 -8.62
CA CYS A 70 2.81 -16.28 -9.40
C CYS A 70 1.57 -16.75 -8.63
N GLY A 71 1.42 -16.39 -7.34
CA GLY A 71 0.26 -16.71 -6.52
C GLY A 71 0.09 -18.20 -6.16
N LYS A 72 0.99 -19.08 -6.62
CA LYS A 72 0.85 -20.53 -6.40
C LYS A 72 1.20 -20.92 -4.96
N ILE A 73 0.37 -21.80 -4.40
CA ILE A 73 0.51 -22.45 -3.08
C ILE A 73 1.03 -23.90 -3.21
N LYS A 74 0.90 -24.48 -4.41
CA LYS A 74 1.48 -25.78 -4.80
C LYS A 74 2.26 -25.67 -6.10
N CYS A 75 3.44 -26.29 -6.18
CA CYS A 75 4.19 -26.40 -7.42
C CYS A 75 4.03 -27.81 -8.01
N ILE A 76 3.98 -27.88 -9.35
CA ILE A 76 3.81 -29.13 -10.11
C ILE A 76 4.92 -29.19 -11.16
N LEU A 77 5.68 -30.28 -11.22
CA LEU A 77 6.71 -30.48 -12.24
C LEU A 77 6.11 -30.89 -13.62
N LYS A 78 4.97 -30.32 -14.02
CA LYS A 78 4.39 -30.50 -15.37
C LYS A 78 4.99 -29.52 -16.39
N THR A 79 5.36 -28.31 -15.98
CA THR A 79 5.77 -27.22 -16.89
C THR A 79 7.28 -26.99 -16.99
N GLY A 80 8.13 -27.84 -16.42
CA GLY A 80 9.60 -27.81 -16.57
C GLY A 80 10.37 -26.60 -16.00
N ASP A 81 9.71 -25.47 -15.70
CA ASP A 81 10.34 -24.23 -15.23
C ASP A 81 10.85 -24.26 -13.78
N CYS A 82 10.60 -25.35 -13.02
CA CYS A 82 11.07 -25.48 -11.65
C CYS A 82 12.58 -25.82 -11.62
N VAL A 83 13.37 -25.10 -10.82
CA VAL A 83 14.81 -25.39 -10.66
C VAL A 83 15.07 -26.62 -9.79
N VAL A 84 14.11 -26.99 -8.93
CA VAL A 84 14.11 -28.22 -8.13
C VAL A 84 13.21 -29.26 -8.79
N LYS A 85 13.72 -30.47 -9.00
CA LYS A 85 12.95 -31.57 -9.59
C LYS A 85 12.09 -32.26 -8.51
N HIS A 86 10.78 -32.28 -8.72
CA HIS A 86 9.82 -33.04 -7.91
C HIS A 86 8.80 -33.77 -8.81
N PRO A 87 9.24 -34.78 -9.58
CA PRO A 87 8.37 -35.51 -10.50
C PRO A 87 7.28 -36.28 -9.74
N GLY A 88 6.07 -36.33 -10.28
CA GLY A 88 4.94 -37.09 -9.71
C GLY A 88 4.33 -36.53 -8.41
N VAL A 89 4.93 -35.53 -7.76
CA VAL A 89 4.51 -35.04 -6.44
C VAL A 89 4.25 -33.52 -6.45
N PHE A 90 3.18 -33.10 -5.78
CA PHE A 90 2.90 -31.70 -5.48
C PHE A 90 3.79 -31.23 -4.32
N THR A 91 4.70 -30.29 -4.57
CA THR A 91 5.44 -29.63 -3.49
C THR A 91 4.62 -28.48 -2.92
N VAL A 92 4.46 -28.48 -1.59
CA VAL A 92 3.69 -27.51 -0.79
C VAL A 92 4.50 -27.11 0.44
N GLY A 93 4.07 -26.06 1.16
CA GLY A 93 4.78 -25.59 2.34
C GLY A 93 6.20 -25.12 2.00
N MET A 94 7.12 -25.28 2.95
CA MET A 94 8.53 -24.88 2.78
C MET A 94 9.24 -25.61 1.62
N ALA A 95 8.81 -26.82 1.23
CA ALA A 95 9.43 -27.56 0.12
C ALA A 95 9.20 -26.89 -1.26
N MET A 96 8.27 -25.93 -1.35
CA MET A 96 7.98 -25.18 -2.57
C MET A 96 8.76 -23.84 -2.66
N VAL A 97 9.26 -23.36 -1.51
CA VAL A 97 9.94 -22.07 -1.33
C VAL A 97 11.39 -22.15 -1.79
N GLY A 98 11.82 -21.20 -2.62
CA GLY A 98 13.20 -21.10 -3.12
C GLY A 98 13.96 -19.82 -2.73
N ALA A 99 13.27 -18.73 -2.37
CA ALA A 99 13.89 -17.49 -1.88
C ALA A 99 12.89 -16.61 -1.10
N ILE A 100 13.42 -15.65 -0.34
CA ILE A 100 12.69 -14.47 0.14
C ILE A 100 13.04 -13.30 -0.79
N CYS A 101 12.10 -12.38 -1.03
CA CYS A 101 12.39 -11.12 -1.69
C CYS A 101 12.79 -10.04 -0.68
N ASP A 102 13.96 -9.42 -0.84
CA ASP A 102 14.43 -8.35 0.07
C ASP A 102 13.47 -7.14 0.14
N PHE A 103 12.74 -6.86 -0.94
CA PHE A 103 11.85 -5.69 -1.05
C PHE A 103 10.47 -5.90 -0.42
N CYS A 104 9.81 -7.02 -0.72
CA CYS A 104 8.45 -7.29 -0.25
C CYS A 104 8.39 -8.31 0.89
N GLU A 105 9.53 -8.83 1.33
CA GLU A 105 9.68 -9.81 2.40
C GLU A 105 8.73 -11.02 2.23
N ALA A 106 8.47 -11.44 0.99
CA ALA A 106 7.52 -12.50 0.65
C ALA A 106 8.22 -13.67 -0.06
N TRP A 107 7.68 -14.87 0.13
CA TRP A 107 8.23 -16.10 -0.42
C TRP A 107 8.16 -16.14 -1.95
N ILE A 108 9.24 -16.59 -2.60
CA ILE A 108 9.32 -16.86 -4.03
C ILE A 108 9.51 -18.37 -4.22
N CYS A 109 8.73 -18.98 -5.12
CA CYS A 109 8.86 -20.40 -5.42
C CYS A 109 10.06 -20.73 -6.31
N HIS A 110 10.42 -22.01 -6.36
CA HIS A 110 11.47 -22.57 -7.24
C HIS A 110 11.29 -22.38 -8.77
N GLY A 111 10.24 -21.69 -9.23
CA GLY A 111 10.11 -21.37 -10.66
C GLY A 111 11.23 -20.44 -11.13
N ARG A 112 12.01 -20.85 -12.14
CA ARG A 112 13.13 -20.07 -12.70
C ARG A 112 12.66 -18.70 -13.16
N LYS A 113 11.47 -18.59 -13.78
CA LYS A 113 10.86 -17.29 -14.07
C LYS A 113 10.64 -16.46 -12.80
N CYS A 114 10.14 -17.06 -11.73
CA CYS A 114 9.84 -16.36 -10.48
C CYS A 114 11.11 -15.80 -9.82
N LEU A 115 12.13 -16.65 -9.63
CA LEU A 115 13.41 -16.26 -9.04
C LEU A 115 14.13 -15.19 -9.87
N THR A 116 14.09 -15.28 -11.20
CA THR A 116 14.83 -14.34 -12.08
C THR A 116 14.10 -13.03 -12.38
N THR A 117 12.77 -12.96 -12.24
CA THR A 117 12.02 -11.71 -12.53
C THR A 117 11.59 -10.95 -11.29
N HIS A 118 11.26 -11.61 -10.18
CA HIS A 118 10.51 -10.97 -9.10
C HIS A 118 11.22 -9.75 -8.51
N ALA A 119 12.50 -9.87 -8.14
CA ALA A 119 13.27 -8.75 -7.59
C ALA A 119 13.34 -7.54 -8.53
N CYS A 120 13.43 -7.76 -9.85
CA CYS A 120 13.47 -6.68 -10.84
C CYS A 120 12.11 -6.01 -11.09
N THR A 121 11.01 -6.69 -10.83
CA THR A 121 9.64 -6.19 -11.06
C THR A 121 8.84 -6.13 -9.77
N CYS A 122 9.50 -6.09 -8.61
CA CYS A 122 8.83 -6.05 -7.33
C CYS A 122 8.07 -4.71 -7.22
N PRO A 123 6.75 -4.73 -6.92
CA PRO A 123 5.97 -3.51 -6.79
C PRO A 123 6.33 -2.71 -5.53
N LEU A 124 7.00 -3.35 -4.55
CA LEU A 124 7.38 -2.75 -3.27
C LEU A 124 8.88 -2.38 -3.18
N GLN A 125 9.61 -2.35 -4.29
CA GLN A 125 11.05 -1.99 -4.28
C GLN A 125 11.30 -0.57 -3.75
N ASP A 126 10.43 0.38 -4.09
CA ASP A 126 10.56 1.79 -3.71
C ASP A 126 9.56 2.16 -2.58
N ALA A 127 9.04 1.17 -1.86
CA ALA A 127 7.92 1.32 -0.92
C ALA A 127 8.39 1.57 0.52
N THR A 128 8.81 2.81 0.76
CA THR A 128 9.15 3.39 2.06
C THR A 128 8.08 4.43 2.43
N CYS A 129 7.61 4.45 3.67
CA CYS A 129 6.67 5.49 4.10
C CYS A 129 7.36 6.86 4.13
N ILE A 130 6.75 7.89 3.54
CA ILE A 130 7.35 9.24 3.51
C ILE A 130 7.30 10.00 4.84
N GLU A 131 6.44 9.60 5.79
CA GLU A 131 6.30 10.30 7.09
C GLU A 131 7.18 9.70 8.19
N CYS A 132 7.27 8.36 8.27
CA CYS A 132 8.04 7.67 9.32
C CYS A 132 9.31 6.96 8.83
N ASP A 133 9.67 7.07 7.54
CA ASP A 133 10.81 6.42 6.86
C ASP A 133 10.90 4.87 7.02
N ARG A 134 9.87 4.23 7.60
CA ARG A 134 9.75 2.78 7.75
C ARG A 134 9.56 2.06 6.42
N TYR A 135 10.13 0.87 6.31
CA TYR A 135 10.02 -0.01 5.17
C TYR A 135 9.00 -1.12 5.42
N VAL A 136 8.69 -1.89 4.37
CA VAL A 136 7.75 -3.05 4.38
C VAL A 136 7.87 -3.96 5.61
N TRP A 137 9.10 -4.17 6.09
CA TRP A 137 9.48 -5.04 7.19
C TRP A 137 8.95 -4.51 8.55
N ASP A 138 8.92 -3.19 8.74
CA ASP A 138 8.68 -2.52 10.03
C ASP A 138 7.19 -2.29 10.35
N HIS A 139 6.28 -2.67 9.45
CA HIS A 139 4.83 -2.47 9.59
C HIS A 139 4.01 -3.57 8.89
N GLY A 140 4.59 -4.77 8.69
CA GLY A 140 3.91 -5.93 8.11
C GLY A 140 3.36 -5.73 6.69
N GLY A 141 3.93 -4.79 5.95
CA GLY A 141 3.67 -4.62 4.54
C GLY A 141 2.35 -3.98 4.10
N ARG A 142 1.54 -3.46 5.04
CA ARG A 142 0.36 -2.65 4.70
C ARG A 142 0.80 -1.27 4.21
N ILE A 143 0.91 -1.11 2.89
CA ILE A 143 1.33 0.13 2.23
C ILE A 143 0.24 0.63 1.29
N PHE A 144 0.00 1.93 1.35
CA PHE A 144 -0.94 2.69 0.55
C PHE A 144 -0.17 3.71 -0.31
N ARG A 145 -0.82 4.24 -1.35
CA ARG A 145 -0.28 5.36 -2.15
C ARG A 145 -1.23 6.55 -2.01
N CYS A 146 -0.70 7.72 -1.69
CA CYS A 146 -1.52 8.92 -1.57
C CYS A 146 -2.14 9.30 -2.92
N SER A 147 -3.45 9.54 -2.98
CA SER A 147 -4.16 10.01 -4.18
C SER A 147 -3.63 11.36 -4.71
N PHE A 148 -3.02 12.18 -3.85
CA PHE A 148 -2.55 13.53 -4.20
C PHE A 148 -1.09 13.58 -4.64
N CYS A 149 -0.17 12.94 -3.91
CA CYS A 149 1.28 12.98 -4.20
C CYS A 149 1.84 11.66 -4.76
N SER A 150 1.07 10.57 -4.74
CA SER A 150 1.46 9.21 -5.17
C SER A 150 2.69 8.61 -4.46
N ASN A 151 3.15 9.22 -3.36
CA ASN A 151 4.14 8.64 -2.46
C ASN A 151 3.52 7.51 -1.62
N TYR A 152 4.37 6.65 -1.08
CA TYR A 152 3.96 5.52 -0.24
C TYR A 152 3.75 5.95 1.21
N LEU A 153 2.77 5.32 1.85
CA LEU A 153 2.34 5.57 3.23
C LEU A 153 2.10 4.23 3.92
N CYS A 154 2.49 4.09 5.19
CA CYS A 154 2.10 2.95 6.00
C CYS A 154 0.63 3.08 6.45
N GLU A 155 0.09 2.05 7.10
CA GLU A 155 -1.29 2.06 7.61
C GLU A 155 -1.56 3.16 8.64
N ASP A 156 -0.56 3.46 9.49
CA ASP A 156 -0.66 4.45 10.56
C ASP A 156 -0.76 5.88 9.98
N ASP A 157 0.15 6.22 9.07
CA ASP A 157 0.31 7.59 8.56
C ASP A 157 -0.66 7.94 7.40
N GLN A 158 -1.36 6.95 6.82
CA GLN A 158 -2.08 7.16 5.56
C GLN A 158 -3.16 8.24 5.65
N PHE A 159 -3.85 8.35 6.79
CA PHE A 159 -4.99 9.23 6.96
C PHE A 159 -4.54 10.67 7.26
N GLU A 160 -3.56 10.82 8.15
CA GLU A 160 -2.99 12.12 8.51
C GLU A 160 -2.29 12.78 7.31
N HIS A 161 -1.52 11.99 6.54
CA HIS A 161 -0.95 12.47 5.29
C HIS A 161 -2.04 12.77 4.25
N GLN A 162 -3.06 11.93 4.04
CA GLN A 162 -4.10 12.23 3.05
C GLN A 162 -4.90 13.49 3.38
N ALA A 163 -5.20 13.73 4.67
CA ALA A 163 -5.90 14.93 5.11
C ALA A 163 -5.11 16.23 4.87
N SER A 164 -3.79 16.19 5.10
CA SER A 164 -2.88 17.34 4.96
C SER A 164 -2.35 17.51 3.53
N CYS A 165 -2.22 16.43 2.73
CA CYS A 165 -1.48 16.46 1.47
C CYS A 165 -2.17 17.21 0.31
N GLN A 166 -3.46 17.52 0.43
CA GLN A 166 -4.12 18.47 -0.48
C GLN A 166 -3.68 19.93 -0.27
N VAL A 167 -3.08 20.26 0.88
CA VAL A 167 -2.59 21.61 1.21
C VAL A 167 -1.18 21.84 0.63
N LEU A 168 -0.89 23.10 0.31
CA LEU A 168 0.42 23.59 -0.11
C LEU A 168 1.03 24.41 1.03
N ASP A 169 2.28 24.13 1.41
CA ASP A 169 2.94 24.81 2.53
C ASP A 169 3.31 26.26 2.21
N SER A 170 3.32 26.64 0.93
CA SER A 170 3.66 27.99 0.48
C SER A 170 2.45 28.95 0.53
N GLU A 171 2.25 29.63 1.67
CA GLU A 171 1.22 30.67 1.85
C GLU A 171 1.17 31.73 0.73
N ASN A 172 2.32 32.01 0.13
CA ASN A 172 2.49 33.05 -0.87
C ASN A 172 1.99 32.66 -2.29
N TYR A 173 1.78 31.38 -2.58
CA TYR A 173 1.45 30.84 -3.93
C TYR A 173 2.35 31.36 -5.08
N LYS A 174 3.57 31.82 -4.77
CA LYS A 174 4.53 32.36 -5.74
C LYS A 174 5.18 31.22 -6.52
N CYS A 175 5.46 31.46 -7.80
CA CYS A 175 6.19 30.52 -8.62
C CYS A 175 7.63 30.38 -8.12
N LEU A 176 8.09 29.15 -7.93
CA LEU A 176 9.43 28.85 -7.41
C LEU A 176 10.56 29.48 -8.25
N SER A 177 10.35 29.64 -9.56
CA SER A 177 11.35 30.15 -10.51
C SER A 177 11.25 31.66 -10.78
N CYS A 178 10.10 32.29 -10.54
CA CYS A 178 9.97 33.73 -10.48
C CYS A 178 8.84 34.13 -9.53
N ASN A 179 9.06 35.12 -8.66
CA ASN A 179 8.14 35.52 -7.58
C ASN A 179 6.77 36.10 -8.02
N LYS A 180 6.35 35.88 -9.28
CA LYS A 180 4.98 36.06 -9.77
C LYS A 180 4.05 34.99 -9.19
N LEU A 181 2.73 35.18 -9.29
CA LEU A 181 1.73 34.18 -8.89
C LEU A 181 1.87 32.87 -9.70
N GLY A 182 1.79 31.72 -9.04
CA GLY A 182 1.79 30.40 -9.67
C GLY A 182 0.38 29.93 -10.02
N GLN A 183 0.16 29.54 -11.28
CA GLN A 183 -1.11 29.00 -11.78
C GLN A 183 -1.19 27.47 -11.67
N TYR A 184 -0.04 26.79 -11.66
CA TYR A 184 0.08 25.35 -11.60
C TYR A 184 0.80 24.92 -10.32
N SER A 185 0.30 23.88 -9.66
CA SER A 185 0.83 23.39 -8.39
C SER A 185 1.13 21.90 -8.46
N CYS A 186 2.26 21.49 -7.88
CA CYS A 186 2.66 20.09 -7.79
C CYS A 186 2.46 19.60 -6.35
N LEU A 187 1.42 18.81 -6.11
CA LEU A 187 1.12 18.26 -4.77
C LEU A 187 2.23 17.33 -4.22
N ARG A 188 3.04 16.73 -5.10
CA ARG A 188 4.21 15.91 -4.73
C ARG A 188 5.45 16.73 -4.31
N CYS A 189 5.56 17.98 -4.76
CA CYS A 189 6.68 18.86 -4.40
C CYS A 189 6.26 20.07 -3.56
N LYS A 190 4.97 20.28 -3.29
CA LYS A 190 4.42 21.44 -2.58
C LYS A 190 4.82 22.79 -3.18
N ASN A 191 5.08 22.81 -4.49
CA ASN A 191 5.63 23.95 -5.21
C ASN A 191 4.70 24.43 -6.32
N CYS A 192 4.56 25.76 -6.43
CA CYS A 192 3.80 26.46 -7.46
C CYS A 192 4.69 26.91 -8.63
N TYR A 193 4.11 27.02 -9.82
CA TYR A 193 4.76 27.47 -11.05
C TYR A 193 3.81 28.35 -11.88
N CYS A 194 4.36 29.37 -12.55
CA CYS A 194 3.62 30.10 -13.59
C CYS A 194 3.63 29.31 -14.91
N GLU A 195 2.79 29.72 -15.87
CA GLU A 195 2.69 29.03 -17.17
C GLU A 195 4.03 28.91 -17.91
N ASP A 196 4.88 29.95 -17.84
CA ASP A 196 6.21 29.95 -18.47
C ASP A 196 7.19 28.95 -17.83
N HIS A 197 7.09 28.73 -16.52
CA HIS A 197 8.05 27.91 -15.75
C HIS A 197 7.59 26.47 -15.52
N VAL A 198 6.30 26.18 -15.63
CA VAL A 198 5.82 24.79 -15.66
C VAL A 198 6.12 24.12 -17.00
N ARG A 199 6.15 24.89 -18.10
CA ARG A 199 6.41 24.38 -19.45
C ARG A 199 7.92 24.41 -19.78
N ARG A 200 8.52 23.24 -20.02
CA ARG A 200 9.89 23.12 -20.53
C ARG A 200 9.93 23.53 -22.00
N ARG A 201 10.82 24.46 -22.36
CA ARG A 201 11.04 24.90 -23.76
C ARG A 201 11.39 23.70 -24.65
N GLY A 202 10.73 23.58 -25.80
CA GLY A 202 10.97 22.52 -26.79
C GLY A 202 10.18 21.21 -26.56
N PHE A 203 9.40 21.09 -25.49
CA PHE A 203 8.52 19.92 -25.28
C PHE A 203 7.13 20.16 -25.90
N LYS A 204 6.61 19.19 -26.67
CA LYS A 204 5.23 19.23 -27.17
C LYS A 204 4.29 18.69 -26.09
N TYR A 205 3.47 19.57 -25.54
CA TYR A 205 2.41 19.20 -24.61
C TYR A 205 1.15 18.82 -25.38
N GLU A 206 0.57 17.67 -25.06
CA GLU A 206 -0.72 17.26 -25.60
C GLU A 206 -1.86 18.07 -24.95
N LYS A 207 -2.81 18.53 -25.76
CA LYS A 207 -3.98 19.26 -25.28
C LYS A 207 -4.81 18.32 -24.39
N ASN A 208 -5.29 18.83 -23.26
CA ASN A 208 -6.07 18.11 -22.23
C ASN A 208 -5.30 17.09 -21.35
N LYS A 209 -3.97 16.95 -21.47
CA LYS A 209 -3.17 16.22 -20.45
C LYS A 209 -2.60 17.18 -19.40
N PRO A 210 -2.54 16.79 -18.12
CA PRO A 210 -1.93 17.62 -17.08
C PRO A 210 -0.43 17.83 -17.36
N ILE A 211 0.07 19.00 -16.99
CA ILE A 211 1.47 19.35 -17.25
C ILE A 211 2.36 18.66 -16.21
N PRO A 212 3.42 17.91 -16.59
CA PRO A 212 4.37 17.34 -15.65
C PRO A 212 5.23 18.41 -14.98
N CYS A 213 5.39 18.31 -13.66
CA CYS A 213 6.19 19.20 -12.83
C CYS A 213 7.66 19.25 -13.31
N PRO A 214 8.26 20.44 -13.43
CA PRO A 214 9.64 20.57 -13.91
C PRO A 214 10.68 19.94 -12.97
N LYS A 215 10.38 19.82 -11.66
CA LYS A 215 11.27 19.23 -10.64
C LYS A 215 11.19 17.69 -10.56
N CYS A 216 9.99 17.12 -10.48
CA CYS A 216 9.80 15.69 -10.21
C CYS A 216 9.07 14.90 -11.31
N GLY A 217 8.58 15.57 -12.37
CA GLY A 217 7.82 14.93 -13.45
C GLY A 217 6.36 14.58 -13.12
N PHE A 218 5.96 14.59 -11.84
CA PHE A 218 4.58 14.32 -11.42
C PHE A 218 3.60 15.36 -11.94
N GLU A 219 2.37 14.95 -12.21
CA GLU A 219 1.31 15.80 -12.77
C GLU A 219 1.03 17.03 -11.88
N THR A 220 0.88 18.21 -12.49
CA THR A 220 0.46 19.43 -11.79
C THR A 220 -1.02 19.67 -11.98
N SER A 221 -1.71 20.01 -10.88
CA SER A 221 -3.07 20.56 -10.91
C SER A 221 -3.03 22.08 -11.07
N HIS A 222 -4.16 22.68 -11.46
CA HIS A 222 -4.29 24.13 -11.47
C HIS A 222 -4.56 24.63 -10.04
N THR A 223 -3.86 25.67 -9.58
CA THR A 223 -3.91 26.13 -8.17
C THR A 223 -5.33 26.54 -7.74
N LYS A 224 -6.11 27.13 -8.65
CA LYS A 224 -7.52 27.51 -8.43
C LYS A 224 -8.48 26.31 -8.23
N ASP A 225 -8.13 25.14 -8.76
CA ASP A 225 -8.99 23.94 -8.75
C ASP A 225 -8.72 23.08 -7.50
N LEU A 226 -7.67 23.41 -6.75
CA LEU A 226 -7.44 22.88 -5.41
C LEU A 226 -8.38 23.58 -4.43
N SER A 227 -9.17 22.80 -3.69
CA SER A 227 -10.02 23.29 -2.59
C SER A 227 -9.16 23.67 -1.38
N MET A 228 -8.47 24.80 -1.48
CA MET A 228 -7.55 25.27 -0.44
C MET A 228 -8.34 25.82 0.76
N SER A 229 -8.50 24.99 1.80
CA SER A 229 -9.00 25.47 3.09
C SER A 229 -7.96 26.40 3.73
N ILE A 230 -8.34 27.66 3.94
CA ILE A 230 -7.57 28.62 4.75
C ILE A 230 -7.64 28.23 6.24
N ARG A 231 -8.57 27.34 6.62
CA ARG A 231 -8.69 26.80 7.98
C ARG A 231 -7.89 25.50 8.09
N THR A 232 -6.77 25.57 8.80
CA THR A 232 -5.98 24.42 9.23
C THR A 232 -6.72 23.66 10.34
N HIS A 233 -7.61 22.76 9.94
CA HIS A 233 -8.23 21.83 10.89
C HIS A 233 -7.19 20.79 11.34
N LYS A 234 -6.49 21.07 12.46
CA LYS A 234 -5.73 20.06 13.19
C LYS A 234 -6.70 19.05 13.79
N PHE A 235 -6.88 17.92 13.10
CA PHE A 235 -7.57 16.74 13.63
C PHE A 235 -6.66 16.01 14.64
N GLY A 236 -6.28 16.69 15.72
CA GLY A 236 -5.78 16.01 16.90
C GLY A 236 -6.95 15.34 17.62
N ARG A 237 -6.68 14.22 18.32
CA ARG A 237 -7.62 13.70 19.32
C ARG A 237 -7.88 14.80 20.33
N GLN A 238 -9.07 15.38 20.29
CA GLN A 238 -9.51 16.29 21.34
C GLN A 238 -9.65 15.46 22.60
N SER A 239 -8.71 15.65 23.54
CA SER A 239 -8.96 15.27 24.93
C SER A 239 -10.24 16.00 25.35
N HIS A 240 -11.17 15.29 25.96
CA HIS A 240 -12.43 15.85 26.43
C HIS A 240 -12.12 16.77 27.62
N VAL A 241 -11.86 18.05 27.33
CA VAL A 241 -11.75 19.07 28.37
C VAL A 241 -13.18 19.48 28.71
N ASP A 242 -13.74 18.82 29.71
CA ASP A 242 -15.04 19.15 30.29
C ASP A 242 -15.08 20.62 30.70
N MET A 243 -15.78 21.42 29.90
CA MET A 243 -16.00 22.85 30.13
C MET A 243 -17.49 23.08 30.42
N ASN A 244 -17.85 22.91 31.69
CA ASN A 244 -18.97 23.51 32.44
C ASN A 244 -18.99 22.85 33.83
N ASN A 245 -18.66 23.50 34.94
CA ASN A 245 -19.45 24.61 35.50
C ASN A 245 -18.65 25.40 36.58
N ASP A 246 -19.06 26.64 36.87
CA ASP A 246 -18.44 27.51 37.89
C ASP A 246 -18.52 26.94 39.32
N SER A 247 -17.42 26.98 40.07
CA SER A 247 -17.37 27.55 41.45
C SER A 247 -15.97 27.56 42.09
N ASP A 248 -15.49 28.77 42.35
CA ASP A 248 -14.56 29.23 43.41
C ASP A 248 -13.91 28.19 44.35
N SER A 249 -12.57 28.03 44.28
CA SER A 249 -11.66 28.02 45.45
C SER A 249 -10.16 27.82 45.14
N ARG A 250 -9.36 28.84 45.46
CA ARG A 250 -7.99 28.85 46.05
C ARG A 250 -6.93 27.78 45.67
N GLU A 251 -5.85 28.28 45.07
CA GLU A 251 -4.46 28.23 45.60
C GLU A 251 -3.82 26.88 46.00
N TYR A 252 -2.83 26.39 45.21
CA TYR A 252 -1.41 26.13 45.62
C TYR A 252 -0.61 25.45 44.47
N PRO A 253 0.69 25.74 44.27
CA PRO A 253 1.51 25.10 43.23
C PRO A 253 2.43 23.98 43.74
N GLY A 254 2.58 22.92 42.95
CA GLY A 254 3.58 21.85 43.13
C GLY A 254 3.05 20.46 42.74
N ARG A 255 3.87 19.41 42.62
CA ARG A 255 5.33 19.31 42.46
C ARG A 255 5.66 17.81 42.29
N ASP A 256 6.37 17.44 41.22
CA ASP A 256 6.99 16.11 40.98
C ASP A 256 5.98 14.93 41.11
N ASP A 257 6.26 13.63 40.96
CA ASP A 257 7.25 12.91 40.14
C ASP A 257 6.68 11.53 39.73
N ASP A 258 7.42 10.82 38.88
CA ASP A 258 7.63 9.36 38.91
C ASP A 258 6.54 8.27 38.63
N TYR A 259 6.97 7.40 37.69
CA TYR A 259 7.00 5.92 37.68
C TYR A 259 5.76 5.00 37.60
N LEU A 260 5.98 3.97 36.75
CA LEU A 260 5.52 2.56 36.77
C LEU A 260 4.01 2.33 36.56
N ASP A 261 3.56 1.58 35.55
CA ASP A 261 3.86 0.16 35.25
C ASP A 261 3.41 -0.79 36.38
N ASP A 262 2.32 -1.51 36.19
CA ASP A 262 2.32 -2.92 35.73
C ASP A 262 0.89 -3.51 35.85
N ARG A 263 0.62 -4.60 35.12
CA ARG A 263 -0.48 -5.58 35.25
C ARG A 263 -1.95 -5.12 35.14
N VAL A 264 -2.69 -5.55 34.11
CA VAL A 264 -3.16 -6.93 33.79
C VAL A 264 -4.36 -7.36 34.62
N TYR A 265 -5.45 -7.69 33.91
CA TYR A 265 -6.52 -8.65 34.22
C TYR A 265 -6.47 -9.32 35.62
N ASN A 266 -7.58 -9.24 36.37
CA ASN A 266 -8.68 -10.18 36.09
C ASN A 266 -10.04 -9.69 36.63
N CYS A 267 -11.10 -10.20 36.00
CA CYS A 267 -12.50 -10.07 36.43
C CYS A 267 -12.82 -11.11 37.51
N GLN A 268 -13.61 -10.78 38.54
CA GLN A 268 -14.81 -11.56 38.94
C GLN A 268 -15.60 -11.04 40.17
N LEU A 269 -16.94 -11.20 40.07
CA LEU A 269 -17.99 -11.15 41.12
C LEU A 269 -18.30 -9.75 41.70
N LEU A 270 -19.55 -9.28 41.68
CA LEU A 270 -20.74 -9.89 42.30
C LEU A 270 -22.06 -9.73 41.51
N GLN A 271 -23.02 -10.63 41.78
CA GLN A 271 -24.47 -10.54 41.49
C GLN A 271 -25.16 -9.52 42.45
N GLU A 272 -26.45 -9.16 42.47
CA GLU A 272 -27.77 -9.58 41.92
C GLU A 272 -28.67 -8.30 41.94
N ASP A 273 -29.81 -8.09 41.28
CA ASP A 273 -30.53 -8.63 40.10
C ASP A 273 -31.68 -7.64 39.73
N ASP A 274 -32.52 -7.91 38.70
CA ASP A 274 -34.01 -7.98 38.77
C ASP A 274 -34.75 -7.77 37.41
N ASN A 275 -35.47 -8.82 36.98
CA ASN A 275 -36.70 -8.89 36.15
C ASN A 275 -36.92 -8.04 34.88
N GLY A 276 -37.22 -8.71 33.74
CA GLY A 276 -37.69 -8.01 32.53
C GLY A 276 -38.11 -8.80 31.28
N VAL A 277 -39.06 -9.73 31.39
CA VAL A 277 -39.93 -10.27 30.29
C VAL A 277 -39.28 -11.14 29.18
N THR A 278 -39.95 -12.26 28.86
CA THR A 278 -39.63 -13.20 27.78
C THR A 278 -40.26 -12.80 26.44
N SER A 279 -39.53 -12.92 25.33
CA SER A 279 -40.13 -13.25 24.03
C SER A 279 -39.19 -14.15 23.22
N ASP A 280 -39.73 -15.28 22.79
CA ASP A 280 -39.15 -16.20 21.81
C ASP A 280 -39.30 -15.59 20.40
N ASP A 281 -38.30 -15.81 19.54
CA ASP A 281 -38.42 -15.62 18.08
C ASP A 281 -37.21 -16.30 17.38
N SER A 282 -37.36 -17.60 17.15
CA SER A 282 -36.38 -18.44 16.46
C SER A 282 -36.47 -18.28 14.94
N TYR A 283 -35.60 -17.46 14.34
CA TYR A 283 -35.50 -17.36 12.88
C TYR A 283 -34.65 -18.48 12.27
N HIS A 284 -35.34 -19.44 11.67
CA HIS A 284 -34.76 -20.43 10.75
C HIS A 284 -34.41 -19.75 9.40
N PRO A 285 -33.20 -19.94 8.84
CA PRO A 285 -32.98 -19.67 7.42
C PRO A 285 -33.69 -20.75 6.60
N ALA A 286 -34.38 -20.33 5.54
CA ALA A 286 -34.93 -21.24 4.54
C ALA A 286 -33.85 -21.55 3.49
N ASP A 287 -33.72 -22.83 3.12
CA ASP A 287 -33.00 -23.26 1.94
C ASP A 287 -33.80 -22.89 0.69
N ASP A 288 -33.13 -22.32 -0.31
CA ASP A 288 -33.64 -22.19 -1.69
C ASP A 288 -32.59 -22.86 -2.60
N ASP A 289 -32.80 -24.16 -2.84
CA ASP A 289 -32.11 -24.93 -3.87
C ASP A 289 -32.80 -24.65 -5.22
N ASP A 290 -32.19 -23.83 -6.07
CA ASP A 290 -32.58 -23.71 -7.48
C ASP A 290 -31.50 -24.34 -8.38
N ASP A 291 -31.74 -25.61 -8.69
CA ASP A 291 -30.93 -26.49 -9.53
C ASP A 291 -31.35 -26.33 -11.00
N PHE A 292 -30.43 -25.90 -11.86
CA PHE A 292 -30.65 -25.81 -13.31
C PHE A 292 -29.40 -26.28 -14.07
N ASP A 293 -29.37 -27.59 -14.30
CA ASP A 293 -28.36 -28.28 -15.10
C ASP A 293 -28.60 -28.11 -16.62
N GLU A 294 -27.63 -28.61 -17.40
CA GLU A 294 -27.37 -28.36 -18.82
C GLU A 294 -28.42 -28.93 -19.80
N GLU A 295 -28.58 -28.29 -20.97
CA GLU A 295 -28.90 -29.01 -22.22
C GLU A 295 -28.00 -28.55 -23.39
N ASP A 296 -27.75 -29.51 -24.28
CA ASP A 296 -26.70 -29.50 -25.31
C ASP A 296 -26.84 -28.45 -26.42
N SER A 297 -25.70 -28.12 -27.03
CA SER A 297 -25.66 -27.58 -28.40
C SER A 297 -24.58 -28.29 -29.22
N GLU A 298 -24.90 -29.49 -29.69
CA GLU A 298 -24.12 -30.18 -30.73
C GLU A 298 -24.42 -29.64 -32.15
N ASP A 299 -23.44 -29.85 -33.02
CA ASP A 299 -23.28 -29.34 -34.39
C ASP A 299 -24.17 -30.06 -35.42
N SER A 300 -24.65 -29.34 -36.46
CA SER A 300 -24.78 -29.85 -37.84
C SER A 300 -25.37 -28.85 -38.86
N SER A 301 -24.65 -28.69 -39.98
CA SER A 301 -25.06 -28.10 -41.30
C SER A 301 -25.00 -26.59 -41.51
#